data_AF-A0A7V2HGV8-F1
#
_entry.id   AF-A0A7V2HGV8-F1
#
_cell.length_a   1.000
_cell.length_b   1.000
_cell.length_c   1.000
_cell.angle_alpha   90.00
_cell.angle_beta   90.00
_cell.angle_gamma   90.00
#
_symmetry.space_group_name_H-M   'P 1'
#
loop_
_entity.id
_entity.type
_entity.pdbx_description
1 polymer ?
#
loop_
_entity_poly.entity_id
_entity_poly.type
_entity_poly.pdbx_seq_one_letter_code
_entity_poly.pdbx_strand_id
1 'polypeptide(L)'
;MSPIHVGFLPKSPGTVVAPTRAYVPGKNFWGAITASLVPRLFDAPTPSDFTTVGGDIGNCLGFSYFYLSDTQRIFTPSYQSGCLKWADLPDVEFRSTFLDSRLSTSISETGAAEDGGLHEIEFIRHRIGSPAAGVQGVFLCGVVWLRPDSTIAGKTLVAEDERLRLEAGESSPDLLESLAVGGERNYGFGRIRPSRLSEPLRQQLEEMWPTEPDTPFSLNGALLGHAVYREDVPFRGQVEVIASREYPRGHNRSYEAPGAAISIGGHYFIPGTSVTTGLQPSYNKLGQVYWQEA
;
A
#
# COMPACT_ATOMS: atom_id res chain seq x y z
N MET A 1 10.74 -13.83 -2.34
CA MET A 1 9.83 -12.96 -1.59
C MET A 1 10.58 -12.46 -0.37
N SER A 2 10.35 -11.24 0.07
CA SER A 2 11.05 -10.64 1.22
C SER A 2 10.08 -9.89 2.14
N PRO A 3 10.48 -9.58 3.39
CA PRO A 3 9.64 -8.78 4.28
C PRO A 3 9.35 -7.39 3.69
N ILE A 4 8.34 -6.68 4.19
CA ILE A 4 7.89 -5.40 3.63
C ILE A 4 7.94 -4.31 4.70
N HIS A 5 8.58 -3.18 4.39
CA HIS A 5 8.51 -1.99 5.22
C HIS A 5 7.65 -0.92 4.52
N VAL A 6 6.55 -0.53 5.18
CA VAL A 6 5.64 0.53 4.76
C VAL A 6 5.72 1.66 5.78
N GLY A 7 6.77 2.45 5.70
CA GLY A 7 6.95 3.62 6.56
C GLY A 7 5.89 4.68 6.34
N PHE A 8 5.65 5.50 7.36
CA PHE A 8 4.76 6.65 7.30
C PHE A 8 5.34 7.85 8.06
N LEU A 9 4.81 9.02 7.74
CA LEU A 9 5.20 10.30 8.34
C LEU A 9 4.06 10.84 9.21
N PRO A 10 4.36 11.74 10.17
CA PRO A 10 5.70 12.19 10.57
C PRO A 10 6.45 11.10 11.36
N LYS A 11 7.79 11.07 11.22
CA LYS A 11 8.63 10.36 12.18
C LYS A 11 8.68 11.21 13.44
N SER A 12 8.25 10.70 14.59
CA SER A 12 8.35 11.45 15.85
C SER A 12 9.83 11.72 16.15
N PRO A 13 10.23 12.98 16.47
CA PRO A 13 11.60 13.29 16.86
C PRO A 13 12.07 12.38 18.01
N GLY A 14 13.25 11.77 17.88
CA GLY A 14 13.79 10.84 18.90
C GLY A 14 13.33 9.38 18.77
N THR A 15 12.56 9.02 17.74
CA THR A 15 12.20 7.60 17.52
C THR A 15 13.39 6.84 16.92
N VAL A 16 13.93 5.89 17.68
CA VAL A 16 14.99 4.96 17.24
C VAL A 16 14.44 3.92 16.25
N VAL A 17 13.13 3.65 16.32
CA VAL A 17 12.42 2.69 15.47
C VAL A 17 11.67 3.40 14.34
N ALA A 18 11.85 2.94 13.09
CA ALA A 18 11.02 3.29 11.95
C ALA A 18 9.81 2.34 11.90
N PRO A 19 8.60 2.77 12.30
CA PRO A 19 7.43 1.89 12.33
C PRO A 19 6.95 1.56 10.92
N THR A 20 6.27 0.42 10.78
CA THR A 20 5.60 0.02 9.53
C THR A 20 4.09 0.02 9.73
N ARG A 21 3.37 0.42 8.68
CA ARG A 21 1.94 0.10 8.59
C ARG A 21 1.77 -1.41 8.51
N ALA A 22 0.72 -1.90 9.15
CA ALA A 22 0.26 -3.29 9.10
C ALA A 22 -0.64 -3.60 7.88
N TYR A 23 -0.66 -2.68 6.91
CA TYR A 23 -1.36 -2.79 5.63
C TYR A 23 -0.58 -1.99 4.60
N VAL A 24 -0.88 -2.20 3.32
CA VAL A 24 -0.24 -1.51 2.20
C VAL A 24 -1.27 -0.64 1.49
N PRO A 25 -1.13 0.70 1.50
CA PRO A 25 -1.98 1.60 0.73
C PRO A 25 -1.89 1.36 -0.79
N GLY A 26 -2.97 1.63 -1.52
CA GLY A 26 -3.01 1.50 -2.98
C GLY A 26 -1.94 2.32 -3.72
N LYS A 27 -1.58 3.49 -3.16
CA LYS A 27 -0.47 4.33 -3.67
C LYS A 27 0.87 3.59 -3.76
N ASN A 28 1.14 2.65 -2.85
CA ASN A 28 2.37 1.85 -2.89
C ASN A 28 2.37 0.87 -4.07
N PHE A 29 1.22 0.29 -4.41
CA PHE A 29 1.07 -0.57 -5.60
C PHE A 29 1.18 0.24 -6.89
N TRP A 30 0.49 1.38 -6.97
CA TRP A 30 0.63 2.32 -8.08
C TRP A 30 2.11 2.63 -8.37
N GLY A 31 2.85 3.08 -7.35
CA GLY A 31 4.27 3.41 -7.51
C GLY A 31 5.15 2.20 -7.84
N ALA A 32 4.86 1.03 -7.26
CA ALA A 32 5.62 -0.19 -7.54
C ALA A 32 5.44 -0.69 -8.98
N ILE A 33 4.21 -0.61 -9.51
CA ILE A 33 3.92 -0.98 -10.90
C ILE A 33 4.60 0.01 -11.85
N THR A 34 4.48 1.31 -11.61
CA THR A 34 5.18 2.33 -12.42
C THR A 34 6.69 2.08 -12.43
N ALA A 35 7.29 1.85 -11.26
CA ALA A 35 8.73 1.63 -11.13
C ALA A 35 9.21 0.31 -11.76
N SER A 36 8.35 -0.72 -11.82
CA SER A 36 8.66 -2.02 -12.43
C SER A 36 8.47 -1.99 -13.96
N LEU A 37 7.47 -1.25 -14.43
CA LEU A 37 7.05 -1.25 -15.82
C LEU A 37 7.89 -0.32 -16.70
N VAL A 38 8.22 0.88 -16.22
CA VAL A 38 8.95 1.89 -17.02
C VAL A 38 10.26 1.33 -17.60
N PRO A 39 11.15 0.66 -16.83
CA PRO A 39 12.37 0.07 -17.39
C PRO A 39 12.15 -1.08 -18.39
N ARG A 40 10.94 -1.65 -18.45
CA ARG A 40 10.57 -2.68 -19.44
C ARG A 40 10.03 -2.08 -20.73
N LEU A 41 9.59 -0.82 -20.70
CA LEU A 41 9.01 -0.10 -21.84
C LEU A 41 10.03 0.78 -22.57
N PHE A 42 11.09 1.20 -21.88
CA PHE A 42 12.07 2.15 -22.40
C PHE A 42 13.49 1.70 -22.09
N ASP A 43 14.38 1.71 -23.08
CA ASP A 43 15.79 1.33 -22.92
C ASP A 43 16.57 2.31 -22.03
N ALA A 44 16.23 3.60 -22.09
CA ALA A 44 16.82 4.66 -21.29
C ALA A 44 15.72 5.54 -20.67
N PRO A 45 15.07 5.07 -19.57
CA PRO A 45 13.95 5.80 -18.98
C PRO A 45 14.31 7.19 -18.49
N THR A 46 13.44 8.15 -18.78
CA THR A 46 13.51 9.53 -18.30
C THR A 46 12.46 9.77 -17.21
N PRO A 47 12.62 10.83 -16.38
CA PRO A 47 11.59 11.22 -15.40
C PRO A 47 10.21 11.49 -16.03
N SER A 48 10.17 11.95 -17.29
CA SER A 48 8.93 12.15 -18.03
C SER A 48 8.21 10.81 -18.25
N ASP A 49 8.95 9.74 -18.54
CA ASP A 49 8.37 8.42 -18.76
C ASP A 49 7.70 7.88 -17.49
N PHE A 50 8.32 8.08 -16.31
CA PHE A 50 7.69 7.73 -15.03
C PHE A 50 6.42 8.53 -14.76
N THR A 51 6.42 9.82 -15.10
CA THR A 51 5.24 10.70 -14.92
C THR A 51 4.10 10.28 -15.84
N THR A 52 4.38 10.07 -17.12
CA THR A 52 3.39 9.64 -18.12
C THR A 52 2.84 8.26 -17.79
N VAL A 53 3.70 7.26 -17.59
CA VAL A 53 3.26 5.89 -17.28
C VAL A 53 2.53 5.84 -15.93
N GLY A 54 2.98 6.59 -14.93
CA GLY A 54 2.27 6.71 -13.66
C GLY A 54 0.89 7.33 -13.81
N GLY A 55 0.75 8.36 -14.67
CA GLY A 55 -0.53 8.96 -15.02
C GLY A 55 -1.46 7.99 -15.74
N ASP A 56 -0.95 7.27 -16.74
CA ASP A 56 -1.71 6.25 -17.47
C ASP A 56 -2.21 5.15 -16.52
N ILE A 57 -1.34 4.62 -15.65
CA ILE A 57 -1.73 3.65 -14.63
C ILE A 57 -2.83 4.20 -13.73
N GLY A 58 -2.73 5.45 -13.26
CA GLY A 58 -3.77 6.09 -12.43
C GLY A 58 -5.08 6.37 -13.18
N ASN A 59 -5.05 6.38 -14.52
CA ASN A 59 -6.24 6.46 -15.36
C ASN A 59 -6.84 5.10 -15.68
N CYS A 60 -6.02 4.05 -15.75
CA CYS A 60 -6.44 2.70 -16.12
C CYS A 60 -6.85 1.87 -14.91
N LEU A 61 -6.18 2.06 -13.78
CA LEU A 61 -6.28 1.21 -12.60
C LEU A 61 -6.71 1.99 -11.35
N GLY A 62 -7.57 1.36 -10.56
CA GLY A 62 -7.80 1.70 -9.17
C GLY A 62 -7.19 0.64 -8.25
N PHE A 63 -6.78 1.03 -7.05
CA PHE A 63 -6.19 0.13 -6.06
C PHE A 63 -6.88 0.30 -4.72
N SER A 64 -7.32 -0.80 -4.12
CA SER A 64 -7.75 -0.81 -2.73
C SER A 64 -6.56 -0.69 -1.77
N TYR A 65 -6.83 -0.72 -0.47
CA TYR A 65 -5.79 -1.05 0.51
C TYR A 65 -5.61 -2.56 0.55
N PHE A 66 -4.39 -3.02 0.79
CA PHE A 66 -4.06 -4.43 0.86
C PHE A 66 -3.74 -4.81 2.31
N TYR A 67 -4.47 -5.79 2.82
CA TYR A 67 -4.40 -6.26 4.20
C TYR A 67 -3.65 -7.59 4.29
N LEU A 68 -3.08 -7.89 5.46
CA LEU A 68 -2.39 -9.16 5.66
C LEU A 68 -3.39 -10.32 5.63
N SER A 69 -2.93 -11.48 5.16
CA SER A 69 -3.68 -12.72 5.21
C SER A 69 -2.77 -13.91 5.49
N ASP A 70 -3.32 -14.89 6.19
CA ASP A 70 -2.74 -16.21 6.48
C ASP A 70 -3.41 -17.31 5.63
N THR A 71 -3.98 -16.95 4.47
CA THR A 71 -4.79 -17.80 3.58
C THR A 71 -6.11 -18.32 4.15
N GLN A 72 -6.39 -18.14 5.44
CA GLN A 72 -7.66 -18.50 6.06
C GLN A 72 -8.57 -17.29 6.23
N ARG A 73 -7.98 -16.14 6.59
CA ARG A 73 -8.70 -14.89 6.80
C ARG A 73 -7.92 -13.68 6.32
N ILE A 74 -8.62 -12.58 6.09
CA ILE A 74 -8.03 -11.25 5.86
C ILE A 74 -8.08 -10.48 7.17
N PHE A 75 -6.94 -9.99 7.62
CA PHE A 75 -6.80 -9.23 8.86
C PHE A 75 -7.12 -7.76 8.63
N THR A 76 -8.41 -7.42 8.64
CA THR A 76 -8.89 -6.03 8.53
C THR A 76 -8.93 -5.35 9.91
N PRO A 77 -8.50 -4.08 10.03
CA PRO A 77 -8.51 -3.39 11.31
C PRO A 77 -9.94 -3.02 11.73
N SER A 78 -10.22 -3.05 13.02
CA SER A 78 -11.44 -2.46 13.61
C SER A 78 -11.20 -2.01 15.05
N TYR A 79 -11.68 -0.81 15.40
CA TYR A 79 -11.67 -0.33 16.78
C TYR A 79 -12.95 -0.75 17.51
N GLN A 80 -12.85 -1.76 18.37
CA GLN A 80 -13.95 -2.26 19.18
C GLN A 80 -13.67 -2.01 20.66
N SER A 81 -14.63 -1.43 21.38
CA SER A 81 -14.50 -1.13 22.82
C SER A 81 -13.24 -0.34 23.20
N GLY A 82 -12.68 0.45 22.27
CA GLY A 82 -11.49 1.27 22.49
C GLY A 82 -10.16 0.58 22.15
N CYS A 83 -10.19 -0.69 21.74
CA CYS A 83 -9.01 -1.44 21.35
C CYS A 83 -9.01 -1.70 19.84
N LEU A 84 -7.83 -1.59 19.22
CA LEU A 84 -7.63 -2.04 17.85
C LEU A 84 -7.58 -3.58 17.82
N LYS A 85 -8.31 -4.15 16.87
CA LYS A 85 -8.25 -5.57 16.51
C LYS A 85 -8.03 -5.71 15.01
N TRP A 86 -7.47 -6.85 14.62
CA TRP A 86 -7.27 -7.26 13.24
C TRP A 86 -8.09 -8.52 12.99
N ALA A 87 -9.21 -8.37 12.28
CA ALA A 87 -10.35 -9.29 12.35
C ALA A 87 -10.78 -9.50 13.82
N ASP A 88 -10.57 -10.69 14.36
CA ASP A 88 -10.84 -11.09 15.74
C ASP A 88 -9.61 -10.99 16.67
N LEU A 89 -8.42 -10.80 16.10
CA LEU A 89 -7.15 -10.84 16.83
C LEU A 89 -6.83 -9.51 17.53
N PRO A 90 -6.45 -9.49 18.82
CA PRO A 90 -5.96 -8.28 19.48
C PRO A 90 -4.70 -7.71 18.79
N ASP A 91 -4.58 -6.38 18.75
CA ASP A 91 -3.44 -5.71 18.09
C ASP A 91 -2.06 -6.20 18.55
N VAL A 92 -1.88 -6.43 19.86
CA VAL A 92 -0.62 -6.94 20.42
C VAL A 92 -0.27 -8.32 19.85
N GLU A 93 -1.25 -9.22 19.78
CA GLU A 93 -1.05 -10.58 19.27
C GLU A 93 -0.78 -10.56 17.77
N PHE A 94 -1.56 -9.76 17.03
CA PHE A 94 -1.35 -9.55 15.60
C PHE A 94 0.05 -9.01 15.30
N ARG A 95 0.48 -7.93 15.97
CA ARG A 95 1.79 -7.33 15.76
C ARG A 95 2.91 -8.31 16.10
N SER A 96 2.80 -9.05 17.21
CA SER A 96 3.80 -10.07 17.58
C SER A 96 3.92 -11.21 16.58
N THR A 97 2.82 -11.54 15.88
CA THR A 97 2.77 -12.61 14.90
C THR A 97 3.29 -12.16 13.53
N PHE A 98 2.87 -10.99 13.07
CA PHE A 98 3.06 -10.56 11.68
C PHE A 98 4.12 -9.49 11.49
N LEU A 99 4.50 -8.76 12.54
CA LEU A 99 5.56 -7.75 12.47
C LEU A 99 6.81 -8.26 13.18
N ASP A 100 7.94 -7.73 12.77
CA ASP A 100 9.23 -7.90 13.43
C ASP A 100 10.05 -6.64 13.23
N SER A 101 11.19 -6.55 13.88
CA SER A 101 12.10 -5.44 13.72
C SER A 101 13.53 -5.90 13.48
N ARG A 102 14.29 -5.06 12.76
CA ARG A 102 15.71 -5.31 12.50
C ARG A 102 16.51 -4.05 12.77
N LEU A 103 17.60 -4.18 13.51
CA LEU A 103 18.60 -3.13 13.64
C LEU A 103 19.28 -2.91 12.29
N SER A 104 19.20 -1.68 11.81
CA SER A 104 19.87 -1.20 10.62
C SER A 104 20.90 -0.14 11.02
N THR A 105 22.08 -0.21 10.43
CA THR A 105 23.07 0.86 10.49
C THR A 105 23.09 1.58 9.16
N SER A 106 23.04 2.90 9.17
CA SER A 106 23.36 3.71 7.99
C SER A 106 24.82 3.43 7.60
N ILE A 107 25.03 2.96 6.36
CA ILE A 107 26.37 2.73 5.79
C ILE A 107 26.70 3.95 4.96
N SER A 108 27.82 4.63 5.28
CA SER A 108 28.31 5.77 4.50
C SER A 108 28.72 5.33 3.09
N GLU A 109 28.90 6.30 2.17
CA GLU A 109 29.46 6.06 0.82
C GLU A 109 30.87 5.41 0.85
N THR A 110 31.53 5.42 2.01
CA THR A 110 32.84 4.79 2.26
C THR A 110 32.75 3.39 2.87
N GLY A 111 31.55 2.83 3.06
CA GLY A 111 31.35 1.49 3.62
C GLY A 111 31.53 1.41 5.15
N ALA A 112 31.66 2.54 5.83
CA ALA A 112 31.74 2.62 7.29
C ALA A 112 30.37 2.88 7.90
N ALA A 113 30.12 2.39 9.12
CA ALA A 113 28.93 2.78 9.87
C ALA A 113 29.05 4.26 10.27
N GLU A 114 28.03 5.08 9.96
CA GLU A 114 27.98 6.46 10.45
C GLU A 114 27.74 6.48 11.97
N ASP A 115 28.55 7.27 12.69
CA ASP A 115 28.48 7.41 14.14
C ASP A 115 27.13 8.05 14.53
N GLY A 116 26.28 7.30 15.25
CA GLY A 116 24.91 7.71 15.63
C GLY A 116 23.76 7.14 14.78
N GLY A 117 24.02 6.30 13.78
CA GLY A 117 23.03 5.83 12.79
C GLY A 117 22.35 4.48 13.08
N LEU A 118 22.16 4.08 14.34
CA LEU A 118 21.44 2.83 14.66
C LEU A 118 19.93 3.10 14.57
N HIS A 119 19.32 2.67 13.47
CA HIS A 119 17.89 2.77 13.25
C HIS A 119 17.29 1.37 13.23
N GLU A 120 16.40 1.09 14.16
CA GLU A 120 15.60 -0.12 14.12
C GLU A 120 14.48 0.08 13.07
N ILE A 121 14.24 -0.89 12.21
CA ILE A 121 13.18 -0.81 11.18
C ILE A 121 12.20 -1.92 11.46
N GLU A 122 10.95 -1.55 11.73
CA GLU A 122 9.82 -2.49 11.83
C GLU A 122 9.40 -2.92 10.42
N PHE A 123 9.07 -4.18 10.22
CA PHE A 123 8.64 -4.71 8.93
C PHE A 123 7.57 -5.80 9.08
N ILE A 124 6.77 -5.96 8.03
CA ILE A 124 5.84 -7.07 7.86
C ILE A 124 6.63 -8.32 7.48
N ARG A 125 6.49 -9.38 8.26
CA ARG A 125 7.08 -10.70 7.98
C ARG A 125 6.46 -11.27 6.70
N HIS A 126 7.28 -11.93 5.88
CA HIS A 126 6.79 -12.67 4.70
C HIS A 126 6.46 -14.14 5.02
N ARG A 127 6.85 -14.60 6.21
CA ARG A 127 6.61 -15.94 6.74
C ARG A 127 6.41 -15.89 8.25
N ILE A 128 5.53 -16.74 8.76
CA ILE A 128 5.22 -16.90 10.19
C ILE A 128 5.27 -18.38 10.59
N GLY A 129 5.24 -18.65 11.89
CA GLY A 129 5.37 -20.01 12.44
C GLY A 129 6.81 -20.35 12.84
N SER A 130 7.05 -21.63 13.09
CA SER A 130 8.35 -22.12 13.57
C SER A 130 8.75 -23.39 12.83
N PRO A 131 10.05 -23.76 12.82
CA PRO A 131 10.48 -25.02 12.23
C PRO A 131 9.75 -26.26 12.81
N ALA A 132 9.34 -26.20 14.07
CA ALA A 132 8.64 -27.30 14.74
C ALA A 132 7.13 -27.34 14.45
N ALA A 133 6.49 -26.18 14.29
CA ALA A 133 5.04 -26.07 14.05
C ALA A 133 4.67 -25.93 12.56
N GLY A 134 5.67 -25.78 11.68
CA GLY A 134 5.49 -25.44 10.28
C GLY A 134 5.66 -23.94 10.02
N VAL A 135 6.11 -23.62 8.81
CA VAL A 135 6.30 -22.25 8.34
C VAL A 135 5.24 -21.95 7.29
N GLN A 136 4.52 -20.84 7.48
CA GLN A 136 3.46 -20.39 6.59
C GLN A 136 3.82 -19.06 5.94
N GLY A 137 3.37 -18.83 4.70
CA GLY A 137 3.49 -17.54 4.02
C GLY A 137 2.50 -16.50 4.57
N VAL A 138 2.90 -15.24 4.55
CA VAL A 138 2.02 -14.08 4.77
C VAL A 138 1.72 -13.44 3.42
N PHE A 139 0.44 -13.17 3.18
CA PHE A 139 -0.06 -12.64 1.92
C PHE A 139 -0.62 -11.23 2.09
N LEU A 140 -0.69 -10.51 0.98
CA LEU A 140 -1.39 -9.24 0.87
C LEU A 140 -2.65 -9.46 0.03
N CYS A 141 -3.81 -9.14 0.59
CA CYS A 141 -5.10 -9.30 -0.07
C CYS A 141 -5.77 -7.93 -0.26
N GLY A 142 -6.20 -7.65 -1.48
CA GLY A 142 -6.85 -6.41 -1.90
C GLY A 142 -7.38 -6.54 -3.32
N VAL A 143 -8.01 -5.47 -3.80
CA VAL A 143 -8.66 -5.39 -5.11
C VAL A 143 -7.91 -4.40 -6.01
N VAL A 144 -7.75 -4.79 -7.28
CA VAL A 144 -7.31 -3.90 -8.35
C VAL A 144 -8.49 -3.76 -9.31
N TRP A 145 -8.99 -2.55 -9.47
CA TRP A 145 -10.03 -2.23 -10.42
C TRP A 145 -9.42 -1.87 -11.76
N LEU A 146 -9.90 -2.47 -12.85
CA LEU A 146 -9.48 -2.17 -14.21
C LEU A 146 -10.60 -1.41 -14.93
N ARG A 147 -10.26 -0.27 -15.51
CA ARG A 147 -11.16 0.44 -16.42
C ARG A 147 -11.18 -0.26 -17.79
N PRO A 148 -12.34 -0.45 -18.42
CA PRO A 148 -12.41 -0.96 -19.78
C PRO A 148 -11.60 -0.11 -20.77
N ASP A 149 -11.11 -0.75 -21.83
CA ASP A 149 -10.38 -0.10 -22.94
C ASP A 149 -9.16 0.73 -22.50
N SER A 150 -8.52 0.29 -21.41
CA SER A 150 -7.35 0.95 -20.81
C SER A 150 -6.10 0.82 -21.67
N THR A 151 -5.30 1.88 -21.75
CA THR A 151 -4.00 1.87 -22.44
C THR A 151 -2.91 2.49 -21.58
N ILE A 152 -1.71 1.90 -21.57
CA ILE A 152 -0.52 2.47 -20.93
C ILE A 152 0.58 2.62 -21.98
N ALA A 153 1.13 3.82 -22.13
CA ALA A 153 2.13 4.14 -23.16
C ALA A 153 1.72 3.66 -24.57
N GLY A 154 0.43 3.84 -24.90
CA GLY A 154 -0.16 3.45 -26.19
C GLY A 154 -0.35 1.95 -26.40
N LYS A 155 -0.17 1.11 -25.37
CA LYS A 155 -0.39 -0.35 -25.41
C LYS A 155 -1.66 -0.71 -24.66
N THR A 156 -2.48 -1.59 -25.23
CA THR A 156 -3.72 -2.07 -24.61
C THR A 156 -3.42 -2.86 -23.34
N LEU A 157 -4.15 -2.57 -22.28
CA LEU A 157 -4.10 -3.30 -21.01
C LEU A 157 -5.22 -4.34 -20.98
N VAL A 158 -4.84 -5.62 -20.88
CA VAL A 158 -5.78 -6.75 -20.89
C VAL A 158 -5.71 -7.53 -19.57
N ALA A 159 -6.87 -8.02 -19.12
CA ALA A 159 -6.98 -8.91 -17.97
C ALA A 159 -7.43 -10.30 -18.45
N GLU A 160 -6.49 -11.24 -18.51
CA GLU A 160 -6.71 -12.60 -19.03
C GLU A 160 -6.01 -13.61 -18.11
N ASP A 161 -6.60 -14.79 -17.89
CA ASP A 161 -6.02 -15.86 -17.07
C ASP A 161 -5.53 -15.41 -15.67
N GLU A 162 -6.30 -14.54 -15.00
CA GLU A 162 -5.94 -13.94 -13.69
C GLU A 162 -4.66 -13.09 -13.73
N ARG A 163 -4.28 -12.60 -14.91
CA ARG A 163 -3.07 -11.78 -15.15
C ARG A 163 -3.46 -10.44 -15.76
N LEU A 164 -2.67 -9.42 -15.46
CA LEU A 164 -2.85 -8.07 -15.98
C LEU A 164 -1.66 -7.75 -16.90
N ARG A 165 -1.88 -7.75 -18.21
CA ARG A 165 -0.81 -7.69 -19.22
C ARG A 165 -0.95 -6.50 -20.15
N LEU A 166 0.17 -5.97 -20.62
CA LEU A 166 0.17 -5.06 -21.76
C LEU A 166 0.37 -5.84 -23.05
N GLU A 167 -0.52 -5.66 -24.00
CA GLU A 167 -0.35 -6.17 -25.36
C GLU A 167 0.77 -5.40 -26.06
N ALA A 168 1.93 -6.02 -26.15
CA ALA A 168 3.15 -5.40 -26.69
C ALA A 168 3.93 -6.37 -27.59
N GLY A 169 3.21 -7.16 -28.38
CA GLY A 169 3.83 -8.14 -29.28
C GLY A 169 4.52 -9.26 -28.50
N GLU A 170 5.77 -9.59 -28.86
CA GLU A 170 6.53 -10.71 -28.28
C GLU A 170 6.81 -10.55 -26.77
N SER A 171 6.91 -9.32 -26.27
CA SER A 171 7.07 -9.03 -24.85
C SER A 171 5.77 -8.44 -24.32
N SER A 172 4.81 -9.28 -23.94
CA SER A 172 3.59 -8.82 -23.25
C SER A 172 3.81 -8.84 -21.73
N PRO A 173 4.30 -7.74 -21.11
CA PRO A 173 4.69 -7.76 -19.70
C PRO A 173 3.46 -7.90 -18.81
N ASP A 174 3.56 -8.78 -17.81
CA ASP A 174 2.61 -8.84 -16.70
C ASP A 174 2.97 -7.79 -15.65
N LEU A 175 2.03 -6.88 -15.39
CA LEU A 175 2.19 -5.75 -14.48
C LEU A 175 2.41 -6.20 -13.03
N LEU A 176 1.91 -7.38 -12.66
CA LEU A 176 1.92 -7.87 -11.28
C LEU A 176 2.97 -8.96 -11.05
N GLU A 177 3.65 -9.45 -12.09
CA GLU A 177 4.56 -10.60 -12.06
C GLU A 177 5.55 -10.59 -10.89
N SER A 178 6.21 -9.45 -10.70
CA SER A 178 7.18 -9.22 -9.65
C SER A 178 7.25 -7.72 -9.36
N LEU A 179 6.92 -7.37 -8.12
CA LEU A 179 6.89 -5.99 -7.66
C LEU A 179 7.80 -5.82 -6.44
N ALA A 180 8.34 -4.61 -6.29
CA ALA A 180 9.01 -4.17 -5.08
C ALA A 180 8.17 -3.07 -4.42
N VAL A 181 7.44 -3.44 -3.38
CA VAL A 181 6.48 -2.58 -2.67
C VAL A 181 7.10 -2.08 -1.37
N GLY A 182 6.90 -0.80 -1.05
CA GLY A 182 7.42 -0.18 0.18
C GLY A 182 8.57 0.80 -0.09
N GLY A 183 9.06 1.42 0.99
CA GLY A 183 10.01 2.53 0.90
C GLY A 183 11.49 2.13 0.99
N GLU A 184 11.78 0.93 1.47
CA GLU A 184 13.14 0.57 1.90
C GLU A 184 13.75 -0.54 1.04
N ARG A 185 14.17 -0.17 -0.18
CA ARG A 185 14.69 -1.12 -1.18
C ARG A 185 16.15 -1.52 -0.92
N ASN A 186 16.93 -0.68 -0.23
CA ASN A 186 18.36 -0.87 -0.01
C ASN A 186 18.66 -2.06 0.92
N TYR A 187 17.71 -2.44 1.77
CA TYR A 187 17.84 -3.59 2.68
C TYR A 187 17.11 -4.85 2.18
N GLY A 188 16.73 -4.87 0.89
CA GLY A 188 16.12 -6.05 0.24
C GLY A 188 14.66 -6.30 0.59
N PHE A 189 13.94 -5.33 1.18
CA PHE A 189 12.51 -5.45 1.46
C PHE A 189 11.65 -5.28 0.20
N GLY A 190 10.40 -5.73 0.30
CA GLY A 190 9.31 -5.36 -0.61
C GLY A 190 9.07 -6.31 -1.78
N ARG A 191 9.87 -7.37 -1.97
CA ARG A 191 9.70 -8.27 -3.13
C ARG A 191 8.48 -9.15 -2.96
N ILE A 192 7.45 -8.91 -3.77
CA ILE A 192 6.20 -9.68 -3.82
C ILE A 192 5.96 -10.26 -5.22
N ARG A 193 5.09 -11.28 -5.30
CA ARG A 193 4.61 -11.89 -6.54
C ARG A 193 3.14 -12.29 -6.38
N PRO A 194 2.39 -12.47 -7.47
CA PRO A 194 1.01 -12.93 -7.41
C PRO A 194 0.95 -14.35 -6.84
N SER A 195 -0.11 -14.63 -6.10
CA SER A 195 -0.46 -15.98 -5.63
C SER A 195 -1.92 -16.25 -5.92
N ARG A 196 -2.28 -17.53 -6.04
CA ARG A 196 -3.68 -17.91 -6.24
C ARG A 196 -4.46 -17.58 -4.99
N LEU A 197 -5.59 -16.90 -5.17
CA LEU A 197 -6.52 -16.61 -4.10
C LEU A 197 -7.49 -17.78 -3.93
N SER A 198 -7.81 -18.14 -2.70
CA SER A 198 -8.86 -19.13 -2.43
C SER A 198 -10.24 -18.52 -2.64
N GLU A 199 -11.22 -19.32 -3.07
CA GLU A 199 -12.59 -18.84 -3.32
C GLU A 199 -13.23 -18.15 -2.09
N PRO A 200 -13.06 -18.65 -0.85
CA PRO A 200 -13.60 -17.95 0.33
C PRO A 200 -13.01 -16.54 0.52
N LEU A 201 -11.70 -16.36 0.27
CA LEU A 201 -11.08 -15.04 0.36
C LEU A 201 -11.48 -14.13 -0.80
N ARG A 202 -11.72 -14.71 -1.99
CA ARG A 202 -12.25 -13.98 -3.15
C ARG A 202 -13.62 -13.39 -2.84
N GLN A 203 -14.54 -14.21 -2.34
CA GLN A 203 -15.86 -13.76 -1.91
C GLN A 203 -15.76 -12.68 -0.82
N GLN A 204 -14.89 -12.90 0.19
CA GLN A 204 -14.68 -11.91 1.24
C GLN A 204 -14.22 -10.56 0.68
N LEU A 205 -13.32 -10.53 -0.32
CA LEU A 205 -12.88 -9.29 -0.96
C LEU A 205 -14.01 -8.61 -1.75
N GLU A 206 -14.85 -9.37 -2.45
CA GLU A 206 -16.01 -8.86 -3.19
C GLU A 206 -17.07 -8.23 -2.26
N GLU A 207 -17.19 -8.73 -1.02
CA GLU A 207 -18.06 -8.14 0.00
C GLU A 207 -17.44 -6.89 0.66
N MET A 208 -16.11 -6.86 0.80
CA MET A 208 -15.38 -5.76 1.44
C MET A 208 -15.29 -4.50 0.57
N TRP A 209 -15.25 -4.64 -0.75
CA TRP A 209 -14.95 -3.56 -1.68
C TRP A 209 -16.04 -3.42 -2.74
N PRO A 210 -16.39 -2.19 -3.17
CA PRO A 210 -17.33 -2.01 -4.26
C PRO A 210 -16.77 -2.56 -5.59
N THR A 211 -17.66 -2.79 -6.54
CA THR A 211 -17.30 -3.27 -7.89
C THR A 211 -16.44 -2.27 -8.66
N GLU A 212 -16.59 -0.97 -8.38
CA GLU A 212 -15.81 0.10 -8.99
C GLU A 212 -15.37 1.13 -7.95
N PRO A 213 -14.23 1.82 -8.16
CA PRO A 213 -13.93 3.05 -7.44
C PRO A 213 -15.05 4.08 -7.64
N ASP A 214 -15.13 5.06 -6.76
CA ASP A 214 -16.08 6.18 -6.79
C ASP A 214 -17.57 5.79 -6.65
N THR A 215 -17.88 4.48 -6.60
CA THR A 215 -19.21 3.96 -6.27
C THR A 215 -19.52 4.23 -4.79
N PRO A 216 -20.60 4.95 -4.47
CA PRO A 216 -21.04 5.14 -3.09
C PRO A 216 -21.38 3.81 -2.42
N PHE A 217 -21.03 3.67 -1.15
CA PHE A 217 -21.37 2.49 -0.36
C PHE A 217 -21.94 2.86 1.01
N SER A 218 -22.78 2.00 1.56
CA SER A 218 -23.23 2.15 2.95
C SER A 218 -22.12 1.75 3.89
N LEU A 219 -21.69 2.68 4.76
CA LEU A 219 -20.68 2.36 5.77
C LEU A 219 -21.27 1.48 6.86
N ASN A 220 -21.01 0.18 6.76
CA ASN A 220 -21.36 -0.79 7.79
C ASN A 220 -20.08 -1.29 8.47
N GLY A 221 -19.72 -0.67 9.59
CA GLY A 221 -18.55 -1.07 10.39
C GLY A 221 -17.36 -0.10 10.25
N ALA A 222 -16.16 -0.67 10.17
CA ALA A 222 -14.91 0.08 10.19
C ALA A 222 -14.46 0.51 8.78
N LEU A 223 -13.83 1.68 8.68
CA LEU A 223 -13.22 2.16 7.44
C LEU A 223 -12.09 1.23 6.99
N LEU A 224 -12.09 0.83 5.72
CA LEU A 224 -11.02 0.02 5.12
C LEU A 224 -9.96 0.85 4.38
N GLY A 225 -10.08 2.16 4.39
CA GLY A 225 -9.12 3.09 3.81
C GLY A 225 -9.05 4.35 4.66
N HIS A 226 -8.02 5.17 4.43
CA HIS A 226 -7.97 6.47 5.09
C HIS A 226 -9.11 7.36 4.61
N ALA A 227 -9.87 7.96 5.53
CA ALA A 227 -10.94 8.90 5.20
C ALA A 227 -10.56 10.31 5.62
N VAL A 228 -10.89 11.32 4.81
CA VAL A 228 -10.62 12.73 5.16
C VAL A 228 -11.27 13.03 6.52
N TYR A 229 -10.48 13.56 7.47
CA TYR A 229 -10.99 13.90 8.78
C TYR A 229 -12.04 15.01 8.70
N ARG A 230 -13.07 14.89 9.53
CA ARG A 230 -14.16 15.84 9.67
C ARG A 230 -14.47 16.02 11.15
N GLU A 231 -14.45 17.27 11.62
CA GLU A 231 -14.69 17.61 13.02
C GLU A 231 -16.15 17.32 13.44
N ASP A 232 -17.09 17.43 12.50
CA ASP A 232 -18.51 17.20 12.70
C ASP A 232 -18.92 15.71 12.69
N VAL A 233 -17.97 14.79 12.52
CA VAL A 233 -18.22 13.35 12.43
C VAL A 233 -17.78 12.63 13.70
N PRO A 234 -18.73 12.14 14.54
CA PRO A 234 -18.41 11.28 15.67
C PRO A 234 -17.70 10.01 15.22
N PHE A 235 -16.62 9.63 15.92
CA PHE A 235 -15.82 8.46 15.57
C PHE A 235 -15.27 7.71 16.77
N ARG A 236 -14.94 6.44 16.55
CA ARG A 236 -14.14 5.59 17.43
C ARG A 236 -12.97 5.04 16.63
N GLY A 237 -11.76 5.48 16.97
CA GLY A 237 -10.54 5.10 16.27
C GLY A 237 -9.47 6.15 16.47
N GLN A 238 -8.58 6.29 15.49
CA GLN A 238 -7.49 7.25 15.52
C GLN A 238 -7.50 8.14 14.28
N VAL A 239 -6.86 9.28 14.42
CA VAL A 239 -6.59 10.21 13.34
C VAL A 239 -5.08 10.28 13.18
N GLU A 240 -4.62 10.34 11.94
CA GLU A 240 -3.21 10.58 11.63
C GLU A 240 -3.08 11.68 10.59
N VAL A 241 -1.87 12.23 10.49
CA VAL A 241 -1.50 13.08 9.37
C VAL A 241 -0.94 12.20 8.26
N ILE A 242 -1.54 12.24 7.08
CA ILE A 242 -0.95 11.59 5.91
C ILE A 242 0.01 12.56 5.27
N ALA A 243 1.29 12.22 5.25
CA ALA A 243 2.30 12.93 4.48
C ALA A 243 2.98 11.99 3.49
N SER A 244 3.33 12.54 2.33
CA SER A 244 4.01 11.82 1.25
C SER A 244 5.35 12.46 0.94
N ARG A 245 6.30 11.60 0.56
CA ARG A 245 7.54 12.04 -0.07
C ARG A 245 7.31 12.19 -1.57
N GLU A 246 7.59 13.36 -2.09
CA GLU A 246 7.40 13.74 -3.49
C GLU A 246 8.71 14.27 -4.09
N TYR A 247 8.73 14.39 -5.41
CA TYR A 247 9.77 15.14 -6.11
C TYR A 247 9.56 16.64 -5.88
N PRO A 248 10.63 17.44 -5.68
CA PRO A 248 10.55 18.89 -5.59
C PRO A 248 9.86 19.51 -6.82
N ARG A 249 8.84 20.34 -6.61
CA ARG A 249 8.18 21.10 -7.69
C ARG A 249 8.98 22.37 -7.99
N GLY A 250 9.08 22.75 -9.28
CA GLY A 250 9.57 24.08 -9.68
C GLY A 250 11.08 24.24 -9.90
N HIS A 251 11.86 23.17 -9.91
CA HIS A 251 13.27 23.22 -10.32
C HIS A 251 13.48 22.49 -11.65
N ASN A 252 14.36 23.02 -12.51
CA ASN A 252 14.81 22.38 -13.75
C ASN A 252 15.42 20.97 -13.53
N ARG A 253 15.64 20.59 -12.28
CA ARG A 253 16.17 19.30 -11.84
C ARG A 253 15.35 18.67 -10.71
N SER A 254 14.02 18.74 -10.80
CA SER A 254 13.09 18.10 -9.85
C SER A 254 13.36 16.62 -9.58
N TYR A 255 14.13 15.96 -10.45
CA TYR A 255 14.47 14.54 -10.42
C TYR A 255 15.75 14.17 -9.65
N GLU A 256 16.60 15.13 -9.27
CA GLU A 256 17.88 14.83 -8.59
C GLU A 256 17.71 14.41 -7.12
N ALA A 257 16.53 14.62 -6.54
CA ALA A 257 16.26 14.36 -5.12
C ALA A 257 14.89 13.68 -4.91
N PRO A 258 14.75 12.39 -5.29
CA PRO A 258 13.50 11.65 -5.11
C PRO A 258 13.09 11.64 -3.63
N GLY A 259 11.87 12.09 -3.36
CA GLY A 259 11.30 12.10 -2.02
C GLY A 259 11.88 13.14 -1.07
N ALA A 260 12.56 14.17 -1.60
CA ALA A 260 13.08 15.30 -0.83
C ALA A 260 11.99 16.32 -0.47
N ALA A 261 10.91 16.41 -1.26
CA ALA A 261 9.76 17.22 -0.88
C ALA A 261 8.82 16.41 0.02
N ILE A 262 8.28 17.03 1.06
CA ILE A 262 7.22 16.45 1.89
C ILE A 262 5.94 17.21 1.56
N SER A 263 4.93 16.50 1.09
CA SER A 263 3.56 17.00 0.99
C SER A 263 2.76 16.51 2.18
N ILE A 264 2.02 17.42 2.82
CA ILE A 264 1.10 17.10 3.92
C ILE A 264 -0.30 17.08 3.33
N GLY A 265 -0.93 15.90 3.31
CA GLY A 265 -2.27 15.69 2.80
C GLY A 265 -3.39 16.11 3.77
N GLY A 266 -3.04 16.42 5.02
CA GLY A 266 -3.98 16.80 6.07
C GLY A 266 -4.24 15.66 7.07
N HIS A 267 -5.32 15.80 7.84
CA HIS A 267 -5.75 14.84 8.84
C HIS A 267 -6.70 13.81 8.23
N TYR A 268 -6.50 12.54 8.54
CA TYR A 268 -7.33 11.45 8.07
C TYR A 268 -7.69 10.52 9.22
N PHE A 269 -8.93 10.03 9.23
CA PHE A 269 -9.27 8.83 9.98
C PHE A 269 -8.48 7.65 9.42
N ILE A 270 -7.87 6.86 10.30
CA ILE A 270 -7.11 5.67 9.88
C ILE A 270 -8.03 4.47 9.59
N PRO A 271 -7.59 3.51 8.76
CA PRO A 271 -8.23 2.21 8.66
C PRO A 271 -8.54 1.58 10.02
N GLY A 272 -9.73 1.04 10.16
CA GLY A 272 -10.26 0.48 11.41
C GLY A 272 -11.16 1.44 12.19
N THR A 273 -11.10 2.74 11.89
CA THR A 273 -11.95 3.74 12.54
C THR A 273 -13.40 3.51 12.15
N SER A 274 -14.28 3.48 13.15
CA SER A 274 -15.73 3.49 12.94
C SER A 274 -16.23 4.91 13.05
N VAL A 275 -17.01 5.37 12.07
CA VAL A 275 -17.62 6.70 12.10
C VAL A 275 -19.14 6.61 12.07
N THR A 276 -19.82 7.58 12.66
CA THR A 276 -21.27 7.74 12.57
C THR A 276 -21.56 9.00 11.76
N THR A 277 -22.07 8.83 10.55
CA THR A 277 -22.30 9.95 9.63
C THR A 277 -23.51 9.69 8.73
N GLY A 278 -24.19 10.76 8.31
CA GLY A 278 -25.22 10.71 7.26
C GLY A 278 -24.65 10.87 5.84
N LEU A 279 -23.33 11.03 5.70
CA LEU A 279 -22.66 11.19 4.42
C LEU A 279 -22.50 9.84 3.71
N GLN A 280 -22.51 9.86 2.37
CA GLN A 280 -22.21 8.68 1.57
C GLN A 280 -20.71 8.60 1.27
N PRO A 281 -19.98 7.59 1.77
CA PRO A 281 -18.58 7.40 1.41
C PRO A 281 -18.44 6.72 0.05
N SER A 282 -17.29 6.97 -0.58
CA SER A 282 -16.80 6.22 -1.74
C SER A 282 -15.28 6.14 -1.70
N TYR A 283 -14.69 5.19 -2.43
CA TYR A 283 -13.24 5.04 -2.52
C TYR A 283 -12.71 5.76 -3.75
N ASN A 284 -11.64 6.54 -3.61
CA ASN A 284 -10.91 7.03 -4.77
C ASN A 284 -10.06 5.91 -5.38
N LYS A 285 -9.42 6.19 -6.52
CA LYS A 285 -8.55 5.23 -7.23
C LYS A 285 -7.32 4.74 -6.45
N LEU A 286 -7.01 5.33 -5.31
CA LEU A 286 -5.92 4.90 -4.42
C LEU A 286 -6.44 4.24 -3.13
N GLY A 287 -7.76 3.97 -3.05
CA GLY A 287 -8.40 3.27 -1.95
C GLY A 287 -8.59 4.14 -0.71
N GLN A 288 -8.46 5.46 -0.83
CA GLN A 288 -8.82 6.39 0.25
C GLN A 288 -10.32 6.68 0.17
N VAL A 289 -10.93 6.86 1.32
CA VAL A 289 -12.34 7.20 1.44
C VAL A 289 -12.51 8.72 1.36
N TYR A 290 -13.48 9.17 0.58
CA TYR A 290 -13.95 10.54 0.59
C TYR A 290 -15.47 10.58 0.78
N TRP A 291 -15.92 11.67 1.39
CA TRP A 291 -17.32 11.91 1.69
C TRP A 291 -17.96 12.62 0.51
N GLN A 292 -19.01 12.03 -0.06
CA GLN A 292 -19.87 12.71 -1.01
C GLN A 292 -20.94 13.48 -0.23
N GLU A 293 -21.25 14.70 -0.68
CA GLU A 293 -22.44 15.41 -0.23
C GLU A 293 -23.67 14.69 -0.78
N ALA A 294 -24.65 14.44 0.09
CA ALA A 294 -25.88 13.73 -0.24
C ALA A 294 -26.84 14.59 -1.06
#